data_AF-A0AAV0Y3G5-F1
#
_entry.id   AF-A0AAV0Y3G5-F1
#
_cell.length_a   1.000
_cell.length_b   1.000
_cell.length_c   1.000
_cell.angle_alpha   90.00
_cell.angle_beta   90.00
_cell.angle_gamma   90.00
#
_symmetry.space_group_name_H-M   'P 1'
#
loop_
_entity.id
_entity.type
_entity.pdbx_description
1 polymer ?
#
loop_
_entity_poly.entity_id
_entity_poly.type
_entity_poly.pdbx_seq_one_letter_code
_entity_poly.pdbx_strand_id
1 'polypeptide(L)'
;MYFPRIITFSLIQQTLGFIAYDCGGPKINITAFNSLKVEFCDLQTEVNVQPIQRIQLLQKTDTYSIPYKSCSIIINYFISRCSVLEDAQMVENGYFTEISELGSSRCSEIHQRLIYHLPLGGGGVITGLKINETRLFATTIAGYIDRNGNCKGTTFTSDKALNI
;
A
#
# COMPACT_ATOMS: atom_id res chain seq x y z
N MET A 1 28.41 47.03 3.85
CA MET A 1 29.38 46.13 3.20
C MET A 1 28.57 44.99 2.57
N TYR A 2 28.21 45.14 1.29
CA TYR A 2 27.29 44.25 0.58
C TYR A 2 28.13 43.24 -0.22
N PHE A 3 28.06 41.95 0.14
CA PHE A 3 28.65 40.87 -0.65
C PHE A 3 27.63 40.39 -1.69
N PRO A 4 27.90 40.47 -3.01
CA PRO A 4 26.99 39.93 -4.01
C PRO A 4 27.05 38.40 -3.99
N ARG A 5 25.88 37.75 -3.94
CA ARG A 5 25.75 36.31 -4.17
C ARG A 5 25.89 36.04 -5.67
N ILE A 6 27.08 35.60 -6.09
CA ILE A 6 27.34 35.15 -7.46
C ILE A 6 26.81 33.71 -7.58
N ILE A 7 25.79 33.51 -8.42
CA ILE A 7 25.32 32.17 -8.82
C ILE A 7 26.15 31.75 -10.03
N THR A 8 27.06 30.78 -9.83
CA THR A 8 27.86 30.17 -10.90
C THR A 8 27.13 28.93 -11.42
N PHE A 9 26.75 28.93 -12.69
CA PHE A 9 26.25 27.76 -13.40
C PHE A 9 27.43 26.89 -13.85
N SER A 10 27.67 25.77 -13.18
CA SER A 10 28.67 24.78 -13.61
C SER A 10 28.03 23.80 -14.60
N LEU A 11 28.45 23.86 -15.87
CA LEU A 11 28.15 22.85 -16.87
C LEU A 11 28.90 21.56 -16.54
N ILE A 12 28.19 20.52 -16.11
CA ILE A 12 28.77 19.19 -15.85
C ILE A 12 29.01 18.53 -17.22
N GLN A 13 30.27 18.50 -17.67
CA GLN A 13 30.67 17.67 -18.81
C GLN A 13 30.55 16.20 -18.40
N GLN A 14 29.82 15.41 -19.19
CA GLN A 14 29.82 13.96 -19.03
C GLN A 14 31.20 13.43 -19.42
N THR A 15 31.96 12.94 -18.45
CA THR A 15 33.22 12.25 -18.70
C THR A 15 32.92 10.89 -19.32
N LEU A 16 33.43 10.64 -20.53
CA LEU A 16 33.51 9.31 -21.11
C LEU A 16 34.35 8.44 -20.16
N GLY A 17 33.72 7.48 -19.50
CA GLY A 17 34.40 6.58 -18.57
C GLY A 17 35.46 5.77 -19.30
N PHE A 18 36.71 5.90 -18.88
CA PHE A 18 37.76 4.96 -19.27
C PHE A 18 37.53 3.63 -18.56
N ILE A 19 37.39 2.54 -19.33
CA ILE A 19 37.47 1.19 -18.78
C ILE A 19 38.95 0.87 -18.64
N ALA A 20 39.46 0.94 -17.42
CA ALA A 20 40.79 0.44 -17.08
C ALA A 20 40.67 -1.05 -16.70
N TYR A 21 41.45 -1.90 -17.36
CA TYR A 21 41.60 -3.30 -16.97
C TYR A 21 42.82 -3.41 -16.04
N ASP A 22 42.63 -4.09 -14.91
CA ASP A 22 43.70 -4.37 -13.94
C ASP A 22 44.71 -5.36 -14.56
N CYS A 23 45.86 -4.84 -15.00
CA CYS A 23 46.97 -5.64 -15.54
C CYS A 23 47.89 -6.20 -14.43
N GLY A 24 47.51 -6.12 -13.15
CA GLY A 24 48.35 -6.51 -12.02
C GLY A 24 48.23 -7.97 -11.55
N GLY A 25 47.37 -8.79 -12.17
CA GLY A 25 47.16 -10.19 -11.78
C GLY A 25 48.25 -11.13 -12.32
N PRO A 26 48.82 -12.04 -11.51
CA PRO A 26 49.77 -13.02 -12.02
C PRO A 26 49.04 -14.07 -12.87
N LYS A 27 49.35 -14.09 -14.18
CA LYS A 27 48.79 -14.91 -15.29
C LYS A 27 47.70 -14.24 -16.13
N ILE A 28 48.00 -13.10 -16.74
CA ILE A 28 47.21 -12.58 -17.85
C ILE A 28 48.06 -12.68 -19.13
N ASN A 29 47.65 -13.52 -20.09
CA ASN A 29 48.19 -13.49 -21.45
C ASN A 29 47.58 -12.27 -22.15
N ILE A 30 48.27 -11.13 -22.12
CA ILE A 30 47.79 -9.91 -22.76
C ILE A 30 47.92 -10.09 -24.28
N THR A 31 46.80 -10.25 -24.97
CA THR A 31 46.74 -10.17 -26.43
C THR A 31 46.57 -8.71 -26.84
N ALA A 32 47.58 -8.15 -27.51
CA ALA A 32 47.48 -6.81 -28.11
C ALA A 32 46.56 -6.87 -29.32
N PHE A 33 45.55 -6.00 -29.38
CA PHE A 33 44.70 -5.85 -30.56
C PHE A 33 45.18 -4.65 -31.40
N ASN A 34 45.28 -4.82 -32.72
CA ASN A 34 45.63 -3.74 -33.64
C ASN A 34 44.34 -3.16 -34.26
N SER A 35 43.99 -1.93 -33.91
CA SER A 35 42.78 -1.26 -34.40
C SER A 35 42.90 -0.69 -35.83
N LEU A 36 44.09 -0.71 -36.44
CA LEU A 36 44.32 -0.07 -37.74
C LEU A 36 43.94 -0.96 -38.93
N LYS A 37 43.90 -2.29 -38.72
CA LYS A 37 43.56 -3.24 -39.79
C LYS A 37 42.94 -4.50 -39.20
N VAL A 38 41.71 -4.81 -39.61
CA VAL A 38 41.02 -6.05 -39.28
C VAL A 38 41.38 -7.09 -40.34
N GLU A 39 42.01 -8.20 -39.94
CA GLU A 39 42.18 -9.36 -40.82
C GLU A 39 40.82 -10.04 -41.06
N PHE A 40 40.63 -10.61 -42.25
CA PHE A 40 39.42 -11.36 -42.55
C PHE A 40 39.40 -12.66 -41.73
N CYS A 41 38.32 -12.87 -40.98
CA CYS A 41 38.07 -14.15 -40.32
C CYS A 41 37.71 -15.20 -41.38
N ASP A 42 38.42 -16.33 -41.38
CA ASP A 42 38.04 -17.48 -42.18
C ASP A 42 36.73 -18.05 -41.61
N LEU A 43 35.65 -17.99 -42.40
CA LEU A 43 34.37 -18.55 -41.99
C LEU A 43 34.49 -20.07 -42.01
N GLN A 44 34.52 -20.68 -40.82
CA GLN A 44 34.50 -22.13 -40.70
C GLN A 44 33.26 -22.70 -41.40
N THR A 45 33.47 -23.79 -42.15
CA THR A 45 32.44 -24.49 -42.94
C THR A 45 31.24 -24.87 -42.08
N GLU A 46 30.04 -24.79 -42.66
CA GLU A 46 28.75 -25.00 -41.98
C GLU A 46 28.78 -26.21 -41.04
N VAL A 47 28.76 -25.94 -39.73
CA VAL A 47 28.53 -26.98 -38.72
C VAL A 47 27.10 -27.46 -38.93
N ASN A 48 26.93 -28.73 -39.28
CA ASN A 48 25.61 -29.36 -39.40
C ASN A 48 25.00 -29.50 -38.00
N VAL A 49 24.39 -28.42 -37.50
CA VAL A 49 23.70 -28.43 -36.21
C VAL A 49 22.36 -29.12 -36.42
N GLN A 50 22.23 -30.37 -35.96
CA GLN A 50 20.90 -30.96 -35.83
C GLN A 50 20.15 -30.23 -34.71
N PRO A 51 19.03 -29.54 -35.00
CA PRO A 51 18.27 -28.86 -33.96
C PRO A 51 17.63 -29.90 -33.04
N ILE A 52 18.07 -29.95 -31.79
CA ILE A 52 17.41 -30.75 -30.76
C ILE A 52 16.10 -30.04 -30.42
N GLN A 53 14.98 -30.59 -30.91
CA GLN A 53 13.65 -30.04 -30.67
C GLN A 53 13.26 -30.26 -29.20
N ARG A 54 13.32 -29.20 -28.38
CA ARG A 54 12.85 -29.22 -26.99
C ARG A 54 11.39 -28.81 -26.96
N ILE A 55 10.51 -29.74 -26.63
CA ILE A 55 9.08 -29.46 -26.41
C ILE A 55 8.92 -28.96 -24.98
N GLN A 56 8.44 -27.73 -24.81
CA GLN A 56 8.06 -27.17 -23.50
C GLN A 56 6.54 -27.14 -23.41
N LEU A 57 5.98 -27.96 -22.51
CA LEU A 57 4.56 -27.90 -22.16
C LEU A 57 4.32 -26.66 -21.28
N LEU A 58 3.75 -25.62 -21.87
CA LEU A 58 3.26 -24.45 -21.13
C LEU A 58 1.80 -24.71 -20.74
N GLN A 59 1.57 -25.12 -19.50
CA GLN A 59 0.21 -25.22 -18.96
C GLN A 59 -0.36 -23.80 -18.83
N LYS A 60 -1.27 -23.45 -19.73
CA LYS A 60 -2.07 -22.24 -19.61
C LYS A 60 -3.11 -22.48 -18.54
N THR A 61 -3.06 -21.70 -17.46
CA THR A 61 -4.08 -21.72 -16.41
C THR A 61 -5.31 -21.00 -16.91
N ASP A 62 -6.42 -21.73 -17.05
CA ASP A 62 -7.71 -21.12 -17.36
C ASP A 62 -8.16 -20.28 -16.17
N THR A 63 -8.50 -19.02 -16.42
CA THR A 63 -9.06 -18.11 -15.43
C THR A 63 -10.52 -17.86 -15.75
N TYR A 64 -11.39 -18.07 -14.76
CA TYR A 64 -12.83 -17.83 -14.89
C TYR A 64 -13.28 -16.85 -13.79
N SER A 65 -14.21 -15.97 -14.15
CA SER A 65 -14.82 -15.04 -13.20
C SER A 65 -15.90 -15.74 -12.42
N ILE A 66 -15.83 -15.67 -11.09
CA ILE A 66 -16.89 -16.15 -10.20
C ILE A 66 -17.63 -14.94 -9.61
N PRO A 67 -18.98 -14.95 -9.59
CA PRO A 67 -19.73 -13.94 -8.87
C PRO A 67 -19.48 -14.09 -7.37
N TYR A 68 -19.17 -12.99 -6.69
CA TYR A 68 -19.02 -12.96 -5.24
C TYR A 68 -19.81 -11.79 -4.66
N LYS A 69 -20.25 -11.93 -3.41
CA LYS A 69 -20.88 -10.86 -2.65
C LYS A 69 -19.87 -10.34 -1.62
N SER A 70 -19.65 -9.04 -1.63
CA SER A 70 -18.86 -8.33 -0.63
C SER A 70 -19.70 -7.25 0.03
N CYS A 71 -19.44 -7.02 1.31
CA CYS A 71 -20.07 -5.96 2.09
C CYS A 71 -18.97 -5.13 2.74
N SER A 72 -19.15 -3.81 2.77
CA SER A 72 -18.26 -2.89 3.46
C SER A 72 -19.07 -1.97 4.36
N ILE A 73 -18.48 -1.59 5.49
CA ILE A 73 -19.06 -0.63 6.42
C ILE A 73 -18.19 0.61 6.45
N ILE A 74 -18.82 1.76 6.28
CA ILE A 74 -18.17 3.06 6.45
C ILE A 74 -18.43 3.52 7.89
N ILE A 75 -17.36 3.70 8.65
CA ILE A 75 -17.40 4.17 10.03
C ILE A 75 -16.82 5.57 10.05
N ASN A 76 -17.58 6.53 10.56
CA ASN A 76 -17.10 7.89 10.84
C ASN A 76 -16.88 8.00 12.34
N TYR A 77 -15.63 8.15 12.75
CA TYR A 77 -15.26 8.33 14.13
C TYR A 77 -15.30 9.79 14.50
N PHE A 78 -15.82 10.08 15.69
CA PHE A 78 -15.79 11.40 16.32
C PHE A 78 -15.27 11.23 17.74
N ILE A 79 -14.04 11.68 17.97
CA ILE A 79 -13.35 11.63 19.26
C ILE A 79 -13.44 13.02 19.89
N SER A 80 -13.89 13.04 21.13
CA SER A 80 -13.96 14.23 21.97
C SER A 80 -13.33 13.96 23.32
N ARG A 81 -12.68 14.97 23.90
CA ARG A 81 -12.23 14.97 25.29
C ARG A 81 -13.33 15.52 26.20
N CYS A 82 -13.46 14.95 27.39
CA CYS A 82 -14.28 15.53 28.45
C CYS A 82 -13.51 16.66 29.13
N SER A 83 -14.11 17.85 29.17
CA SER A 83 -13.52 18.99 29.86
C SER A 83 -13.74 18.93 31.38
N VAL A 84 -13.06 19.80 32.13
CA VAL A 84 -13.25 19.96 33.58
C VAL A 84 -14.67 20.45 33.92
N LEU A 85 -15.35 21.10 32.98
CA LEU A 85 -16.73 21.55 33.11
C LEU A 85 -17.74 20.52 32.56
N GLU A 86 -17.32 19.27 32.38
CA GLU A 86 -18.12 18.15 31.85
C GLU A 86 -18.60 18.31 30.39
N ASP A 87 -18.22 19.39 29.70
CA ASP A 87 -18.49 19.55 28.26
C ASP A 87 -17.55 18.68 27.39
N ALA A 88 -18.10 18.09 26.32
CA ALA A 88 -17.33 17.39 25.30
C ALA A 88 -16.70 18.36 24.28
N GLN A 89 -15.38 18.33 24.14
CA GLN A 89 -14.62 19.16 23.18
C GLN A 89 -13.94 18.29 22.13
N MET A 90 -14.01 18.68 20.86
CA MET A 90 -13.35 17.95 19.77
C MET A 90 -11.83 17.98 19.94
N VAL A 91 -11.17 16.83 19.73
CA VAL A 91 -9.71 16.74 19.75
C VAL A 91 -9.14 17.00 18.35
N GLU A 92 -7.89 17.44 18.28
CA GLU A 92 -7.17 17.55 17.00
C GLU A 92 -7.11 16.17 16.33
N ASN A 93 -7.43 16.11 15.03
CA ASN A 93 -7.60 14.85 14.28
C ASN A 93 -8.61 13.86 14.90
N GLY A 94 -9.55 14.36 15.71
CA GLY A 94 -10.60 13.56 16.33
C GLY A 94 -11.69 13.08 15.38
N TYR A 95 -11.74 13.59 14.15
CA TYR A 95 -12.67 13.14 13.12
C TYR A 95 -11.92 12.41 12.00
N PHE A 96 -12.28 11.15 11.75
CA PHE A 96 -11.74 10.38 10.64
C PHE A 96 -12.72 9.30 10.17
N THR A 97 -12.57 8.89 8.92
CA THR A 97 -13.40 7.86 8.29
C THR A 97 -12.60 6.61 8.00
N GLU A 98 -13.21 5.46 8.25
CA GLU A 98 -12.68 4.15 7.96
C GLU A 98 -13.68 3.34 7.13
N ILE A 99 -13.16 2.61 6.13
CA ILE A 99 -13.90 1.56 5.45
C ILE A 99 -13.42 0.23 6.03
N SER A 100 -14.34 -0.52 6.62
CA SER A 100 -14.11 -1.86 7.15
C SER A 100 -14.74 -2.87 6.19
N GLU A 101 -13.90 -3.68 5.54
CA GLU A 101 -14.34 -4.78 4.67
C GLU A 101 -14.81 -5.96 5.52
N LEU A 102 -15.98 -6.49 5.20
CA LEU A 102 -16.54 -7.64 5.90
C LEU A 102 -16.21 -8.93 5.16
N GLY A 103 -15.82 -9.94 5.92
CA GLY A 103 -15.73 -11.31 5.40
C GLY A 103 -17.08 -11.83 4.92
N SER A 104 -17.03 -12.82 4.02
CA SER A 104 -18.22 -13.42 3.39
C SER A 104 -19.27 -13.89 4.40
N SER A 105 -18.85 -14.48 5.53
CA SER A 105 -19.75 -14.95 6.59
C SER A 105 -20.53 -13.79 7.24
N ARG A 106 -19.85 -12.72 7.64
CA ARG A 106 -20.47 -11.52 8.23
C ARG A 106 -21.38 -10.80 7.23
N CYS A 107 -20.96 -10.69 5.98
CA CYS A 107 -21.81 -10.13 4.93
C CYS A 107 -23.09 -10.96 4.75
N SER A 108 -22.98 -12.29 4.74
CA SER A 108 -24.15 -13.18 4.66
C SER A 108 -25.06 -13.04 5.88
N GLU A 109 -24.49 -12.96 7.09
CA GLU A 109 -25.28 -12.79 8.32
C GLU A 109 -26.09 -11.49 8.30
N ILE A 110 -25.47 -10.36 7.91
CA ILE A 110 -26.16 -9.07 7.81
C ILE A 110 -27.31 -9.15 6.80
N HIS A 111 -27.10 -9.79 5.65
CA HIS A 111 -28.17 -9.95 4.65
C HIS A 111 -29.30 -10.88 5.11
N GLN A 112 -29.01 -11.89 5.94
CA GLN A 112 -30.00 -12.85 6.43
C GLN A 112 -30.80 -12.32 7.62
N ARG A 113 -30.10 -11.72 8.59
CA ARG A 113 -30.68 -11.29 9.86
C ARG A 113 -31.06 -9.82 9.88
N LEU A 114 -30.56 -9.03 8.93
CA LEU A 114 -30.76 -7.58 8.88
C LEU A 114 -30.25 -6.87 10.15
N ILE A 115 -29.25 -7.46 10.80
CA ILE A 115 -28.58 -6.94 11.99
C ILE A 115 -27.07 -6.88 11.79
N TYR A 116 -26.41 -5.94 12.48
CA TYR A 116 -24.95 -5.87 12.56
C TYR A 116 -24.50 -5.66 14.00
N HIS A 117 -23.53 -6.49 14.41
CA HIS A 117 -22.91 -6.41 15.73
C HIS A 117 -21.64 -5.59 15.67
N LEU A 118 -21.57 -4.51 16.44
CA LEU A 118 -20.36 -3.67 16.49
C LEU A 118 -19.19 -4.42 17.14
N PRO A 119 -17.96 -4.36 16.57
CA PRO A 119 -16.86 -5.21 17.02
C PRO A 119 -16.25 -4.87 18.40
N LEU A 120 -16.52 -3.71 19.02
CA LEU A 120 -15.82 -3.26 20.23
C LEU A 120 -16.68 -2.36 21.12
N GLY A 121 -16.55 -2.53 22.44
CA GLY A 121 -16.81 -1.55 23.52
C GLY A 121 -18.26 -1.10 23.78
N GLY A 122 -19.08 -0.93 22.75
CA GLY A 122 -20.43 -0.38 22.85
C GLY A 122 -21.56 -1.40 22.93
N GLY A 123 -21.27 -2.71 22.79
CA GLY A 123 -22.27 -3.80 22.86
C GLY A 123 -23.47 -3.67 21.91
N GLY A 124 -23.42 -2.72 20.98
CA GLY A 124 -24.57 -2.28 20.20
C GLY A 124 -24.93 -3.28 19.11
N VAL A 125 -26.22 -3.52 18.96
CA VAL A 125 -26.79 -4.24 17.83
C VAL A 125 -27.51 -3.23 16.96
N ILE A 126 -26.99 -3.03 15.75
CA ILE A 126 -27.69 -2.27 14.71
C ILE A 126 -28.75 -3.20 14.13
N THR A 127 -30.00 -2.78 14.13
CA THR A 127 -31.15 -3.56 13.63
C THR A 127 -31.91 -2.80 12.56
N GLY A 128 -32.73 -3.51 11.78
CA GLY A 128 -33.55 -2.90 10.74
C GLY A 128 -32.73 -2.40 9.54
N LEU A 129 -31.63 -3.09 9.23
CA LEU A 129 -30.91 -2.91 7.98
C LEU A 129 -31.80 -3.40 6.82
N LYS A 130 -31.66 -2.81 5.64
CA LYS A 130 -32.32 -3.34 4.43
C LYS A 130 -31.31 -3.49 3.31
N ILE A 131 -31.54 -4.50 2.49
CA ILE A 131 -30.76 -4.75 1.29
C ILE A 131 -30.97 -3.56 0.34
N ASN A 132 -29.87 -3.02 -0.20
CA ASN A 132 -29.85 -1.84 -1.07
C ASN A 132 -30.28 -0.51 -0.39
N GLU A 133 -30.29 -0.43 0.93
CA GLU A 133 -30.55 0.80 1.69
C GLU A 133 -29.32 1.12 2.57
N THR A 134 -28.86 2.36 2.51
CA THR A 134 -27.83 2.86 3.44
C THR A 134 -28.51 3.53 4.61
N ARG A 135 -28.19 3.08 5.84
CA ARG A 135 -28.70 3.67 7.08
C ARG A 135 -27.56 4.19 7.93
N LEU A 136 -27.76 5.35 8.53
CA LEU A 136 -26.81 5.98 9.45
C LEU A 136 -27.21 5.68 10.89
N PHE A 137 -26.23 5.25 11.68
CA PHE A 137 -26.40 4.99 13.10
C PHE A 137 -25.27 5.69 13.85
N ALA A 138 -25.61 6.37 14.94
CA ALA A 138 -24.65 6.95 15.86
C ALA A 138 -24.65 6.14 17.14
N THR A 139 -23.47 5.74 17.60
CA THR A 139 -23.31 5.04 18.88
C THR A 139 -21.96 5.39 19.49
N THR A 140 -21.93 5.46 20.81
CA THR A 140 -20.68 5.62 21.56
C THR A 140 -19.97 4.28 21.63
N ILE A 141 -18.78 4.19 21.07
CA ILE A 141 -17.95 2.97 21.05
C ILE A 141 -17.02 2.87 22.27
N ALA A 142 -16.73 4.00 22.89
CA ALA A 142 -15.80 4.14 24.00
C ALA A 142 -16.23 5.33 24.86
N GLY A 143 -16.25 5.15 26.18
CA GLY A 143 -16.65 6.17 27.14
C GLY A 143 -18.17 6.30 27.23
N TYR A 144 -18.61 7.46 27.71
CA TYR A 144 -20.02 7.76 27.88
C TYR A 144 -20.27 9.23 27.58
N ILE A 145 -21.38 9.52 26.90
CA ILE A 145 -21.91 10.87 26.71
C ILE A 145 -23.44 10.78 26.81
N ASP A 146 -24.04 11.66 27.58
CA ASP A 146 -25.50 11.73 27.71
C ASP A 146 -26.11 12.84 26.84
N ARG A 147 -27.45 12.93 26.86
CA ARG A 147 -28.18 13.96 26.09
C ARG A 147 -27.99 15.38 26.65
N ASN A 148 -27.51 15.50 27.87
CA ASN A 148 -27.28 16.75 28.57
C ASN A 148 -25.86 17.26 28.34
N GLY A 149 -25.00 16.48 27.66
CA GLY A 149 -23.61 16.81 27.36
C GLY A 149 -22.63 16.28 28.39
N ASN A 150 -23.08 15.68 29.50
CA ASN A 150 -22.18 15.12 30.50
C ASN A 150 -21.47 13.92 29.91
N CYS A 151 -20.15 13.86 30.09
CA CYS A 151 -19.35 12.79 29.53
C CYS A 151 -18.34 12.20 30.50
N LYS A 152 -18.01 10.93 30.27
CA LYS A 152 -16.94 10.21 30.98
C LYS A 152 -15.96 9.64 29.96
N GLY A 153 -14.73 10.11 30.03
CA GLY A 153 -13.65 9.69 29.13
C GLY A 153 -13.18 8.26 29.41
N THR A 154 -12.63 7.63 28.37
CA THR A 154 -11.86 6.38 28.42
C THR A 154 -10.75 6.46 27.38
N THR A 155 -9.79 5.55 27.45
CA THR A 155 -8.75 5.39 26.41
C THR A 155 -9.33 4.77 25.16
N PHE A 156 -8.92 5.27 23.98
CA PHE A 156 -9.25 4.68 22.69
C PHE A 156 -7.98 4.58 21.83
N THR A 157 -7.79 3.42 21.21
CA THR A 157 -6.62 3.13 20.37
C THR A 157 -7.12 2.66 19.01
N SER A 158 -6.65 3.30 17.95
CA SER A 158 -6.95 2.90 16.56
C SER A 158 -5.70 3.11 15.72
N ASP A 159 -5.43 2.19 14.80
CA ASP A 159 -4.27 2.29 13.90
C ASP A 159 -4.34 3.51 12.95
N LYS A 160 -5.55 4.10 12.82
CA LYS A 160 -5.82 5.28 11.98
C LYS A 160 -5.97 6.57 12.78
N ALA A 161 -6.07 6.48 14.11
CA ALA A 161 -6.06 7.62 15.00
C ALA A 161 -4.68 7.71 15.68
N LEU A 162 -4.22 8.91 16.05
CA LEU A 162 -3.17 8.98 17.06
C LEU A 162 -3.70 8.33 18.35
N ASN A 163 -2.84 7.66 19.11
CA ASN A 163 -3.19 7.16 20.43
C ASN A 163 -3.58 8.34 21.32
N ILE A 164 -4.81 8.36 21.86
CA ILE A 164 -5.29 9.39 22.79
C ILE A 164 -5.86 8.74 24.05
#